data_AF-A0A4Q2UZE9-F1
#
_entry.id   AF-A0A4Q2UZE9-F1
#
_cell.length_a   1.000
_cell.length_b   1.000
_cell.length_c   1.000
_cell.angle_alpha   90.00
_cell.angle_beta   90.00
_cell.angle_gamma   90.00
#
_symmetry.space_group_name_H-M   'P 1'
#
loop_
_entity.id
_entity.type
_entity.pdbx_description
1 polymer ?
#
loop_
_entity_poly.entity_id
_entity_poly.type
_entity_poly.pdbx_seq_one_letter_code
_entity_poly.pdbx_strand_id
1 'polypeptide(L)'
;MALNLEKAGKVPANDPYYDLGDHSRVISTISFDAQAWFNRGLIWTYSFNHREAAACFEQVIKHDPNCAMGYWGAAFASGPNYNKAWMAFDENDLKLSLQKCYDYSRKAKELALSNATLTEQALIEALQYRFPSPNRETFSDFSHSVRICRCYEKGLPRVPPK
;
A
#
# COMPACT_ATOMS: atom_id res chain seq x y z
N MET A 1 7.09 -25.39 1.69
CA MET A 1 6.42 -25.21 3.00
C MET A 1 6.06 -23.73 3.07
N ALA A 2 4.79 -23.36 3.28
CA ALA A 2 4.41 -21.95 3.32
C ALA A 2 5.06 -21.28 4.54
N LEU A 3 6.10 -20.47 4.29
CA LEU A 3 6.72 -19.64 5.31
C LEU A 3 5.64 -18.73 5.90
N ASN A 4 5.46 -18.74 7.21
CA ASN A 4 4.61 -17.76 7.88
C ASN A 4 5.37 -16.43 7.97
N LEU A 5 5.38 -15.66 6.88
CA LEU A 5 6.15 -14.43 6.75
C LEU A 5 5.73 -13.35 7.76
N GLU A 6 4.48 -13.37 8.24
CA GLU A 6 3.96 -12.46 9.26
C GLU A 6 4.69 -12.63 10.60
N LYS A 7 5.06 -13.87 10.96
CA LYS A 7 5.78 -14.18 12.21
C LYS A 7 7.29 -14.35 12.03
N ALA A 8 7.74 -14.44 10.78
CA ALA A 8 9.16 -14.60 10.49
C ALA A 8 9.92 -13.29 10.72
N GLY A 9 11.20 -13.42 11.11
CA GLY A 9 12.14 -12.30 11.09
C GLY A 9 12.47 -11.86 9.67
N LYS A 10 13.72 -11.43 9.43
CA LYS A 10 14.23 -11.22 8.07
C LYS A 10 14.35 -12.57 7.37
N VAL A 11 13.66 -12.75 6.26
CA VAL A 11 13.78 -13.95 5.40
C VAL A 11 14.62 -13.57 4.19
N PRO A 12 15.81 -14.17 3.98
CA PRO A 12 16.61 -13.94 2.78
C PRO A 12 15.82 -14.21 1.49
N ALA A 13 16.06 -13.43 0.44
CA ALA A 13 15.35 -13.62 -0.83
C ALA A 13 15.78 -14.90 -1.57
N ASN A 14 16.97 -15.42 -1.28
CA ASN A 14 17.47 -16.69 -1.83
C ASN A 14 16.92 -17.93 -1.11
N ASP A 15 16.19 -17.77 0.01
CA ASP A 15 15.49 -18.89 0.63
C ASP A 15 14.47 -19.46 -0.36
N PRO A 16 14.30 -20.81 -0.40
CA PRO A 16 13.35 -21.44 -1.29
C PRO A 16 11.94 -20.84 -1.16
N TYR A 17 11.42 -20.35 -2.29
CA TYR A 17 10.11 -19.70 -2.36
C TYR A 17 9.36 -20.16 -3.62
N TYR A 18 8.12 -19.69 -3.79
CA TYR A 18 7.34 -19.97 -5.00
C TYR A 18 8.00 -19.35 -6.24
N ASP A 19 7.90 -20.05 -7.36
CA ASP A 19 8.15 -19.44 -8.67
C ASP A 19 6.98 -18.54 -9.03
N LEU A 20 7.23 -17.23 -9.04
CA LEU A 20 6.25 -16.19 -9.32
C LEU A 20 6.46 -15.54 -10.70
N GLY A 21 7.41 -16.03 -11.48
CA GLY A 21 7.85 -15.43 -12.75
C GLY A 21 8.70 -14.16 -12.58
N ASP A 22 8.94 -13.48 -13.69
CA ASP A 22 10.00 -12.47 -13.81
C ASP A 22 9.51 -11.01 -13.72
N HIS A 23 8.24 -10.79 -13.39
CA HIS A 23 7.71 -9.44 -13.28
C HIS A 23 8.43 -8.66 -12.17
N SER A 24 8.93 -7.49 -12.49
CA SER A 24 9.72 -6.69 -11.57
C SER A 24 9.51 -5.21 -11.76
N ARG A 25 9.78 -4.46 -10.70
CA ARG A 25 9.82 -3.01 -10.71
C ARG A 25 10.96 -2.56 -9.83
N VAL A 26 11.93 -1.88 -10.44
CA VAL A 26 13.04 -1.29 -9.70
C VAL A 26 12.49 -0.22 -8.75
N ILE A 27 12.93 -0.29 -7.50
CA ILE A 27 12.62 0.67 -6.44
C ILE A 27 13.90 1.28 -5.88
N SER A 28 13.77 2.45 -5.25
CA SER A 28 14.88 3.15 -4.58
C SER A 28 15.32 2.44 -3.29
N THR A 29 16.00 1.30 -3.45
CA THR A 29 16.68 0.55 -2.40
C THR A 29 18.05 0.08 -2.91
N ILE A 30 19.00 -0.09 -1.98
CA ILE A 30 20.29 -0.73 -2.26
C ILE A 30 20.31 -2.19 -1.80
N SER A 31 19.26 -2.65 -1.11
CA SER A 31 19.17 -4.01 -0.60
C SER A 31 18.61 -4.94 -1.67
N PHE A 32 19.42 -5.92 -2.05
CA PHE A 32 19.00 -6.98 -2.98
C PHE A 32 17.76 -7.72 -2.48
N ASP A 33 17.72 -8.06 -1.19
CA ASP A 33 16.59 -8.75 -0.59
C ASP A 33 15.33 -7.88 -0.61
N ALA A 34 15.46 -6.59 -0.28
CA ALA A 34 14.33 -5.66 -0.32
C ALA A 34 13.74 -5.54 -1.74
N GLN A 35 14.58 -5.43 -2.76
CA GLN A 35 14.14 -5.38 -4.16
C GLN A 35 13.42 -6.66 -4.58
N ALA A 36 13.94 -7.84 -4.19
CA ALA A 36 13.31 -9.11 -4.51
C ALA A 36 11.96 -9.29 -3.81
N TRP A 37 11.87 -8.96 -2.52
CA TRP A 37 10.61 -9.01 -1.77
C TRP A 37 9.57 -8.02 -2.29
N PHE A 38 10.00 -6.85 -2.76
CA PHE A 38 9.09 -5.89 -3.40
C PHE A 38 8.47 -6.46 -4.68
N ASN A 39 9.27 -7.09 -5.53
CA ASN A 39 8.79 -7.74 -6.74
C ASN A 39 7.76 -8.85 -6.41
N ARG A 40 8.06 -9.69 -5.41
CA ARG A 40 7.12 -10.72 -4.93
C ARG A 40 5.81 -10.11 -4.43
N GLY A 41 5.89 -9.02 -3.66
CA GLY A 41 4.72 -8.31 -3.15
C GLY A 41 3.83 -7.76 -4.27
N LEU A 42 4.42 -7.21 -5.33
CA LEU A 42 3.66 -6.78 -6.52
C LEU A 42 2.96 -7.94 -7.21
N ILE A 43 3.66 -9.06 -7.44
CA ILE A 43 3.07 -10.23 -8.11
C ILE A 43 1.91 -10.80 -7.31
N TRP A 44 2.05 -10.90 -5.98
CA TRP A 44 0.95 -11.34 -5.11
C TRP A 44 -0.23 -10.36 -5.12
N THR A 45 0.05 -9.06 -5.21
CA THR A 45 -1.01 -8.05 -5.34
C THR A 45 -1.77 -8.22 -6.65
N TYR A 46 -1.06 -8.45 -7.77
CA TYR A 46 -1.68 -8.69 -9.07
C TYR A 46 -2.39 -10.05 -9.17
N SER A 47 -2.01 -10.99 -8.30
CA SER A 47 -2.69 -12.28 -8.12
C SER A 47 -3.83 -12.22 -7.09
N PHE A 48 -4.19 -11.02 -6.64
CA PHE A 48 -5.27 -10.76 -5.67
C PHE A 48 -5.06 -11.41 -4.28
N ASN A 49 -3.84 -11.81 -3.94
CA ASN A 49 -3.47 -12.30 -2.62
C ASN A 49 -2.85 -11.17 -1.79
N HIS A 50 -3.72 -10.29 -1.28
CA HIS A 50 -3.31 -9.09 -0.55
C HIS A 50 -2.63 -9.39 0.79
N ARG A 51 -2.98 -10.51 1.44
CA ARG A 51 -2.34 -10.92 2.70
C ARG A 51 -0.87 -11.28 2.48
N GLU A 52 -0.60 -12.15 1.51
CA GLU A 52 0.79 -12.53 1.20
C GLU A 52 1.57 -11.33 0.64
N ALA A 53 0.93 -10.48 -0.17
CA ALA A 53 1.54 -9.24 -0.63
C ALA A 53 1.97 -8.32 0.52
N ALA A 54 1.10 -8.10 1.52
CA ALA A 54 1.42 -7.29 2.68
C ALA A 54 2.62 -7.86 3.46
N ALA A 55 2.68 -9.18 3.63
CA ALA A 55 3.81 -9.85 4.29
C ALA A 55 5.12 -9.72 3.51
N CYS A 56 5.07 -9.80 2.17
CA CYS A 56 6.23 -9.51 1.31
C CYS A 56 6.72 -8.07 1.47
N PHE A 57 5.82 -7.08 1.47
CA PHE A 57 6.21 -5.68 1.69
C PHE A 57 6.75 -5.43 3.10
N GLU A 58 6.28 -6.15 4.11
CA GLU A 58 6.91 -6.13 5.44
C GLU A 58 8.33 -6.68 5.42
N GLN A 59 8.64 -7.68 4.59
CA GLN A 59 10.03 -8.13 4.40
C GLN A 59 10.90 -7.04 3.77
N VAL A 60 10.36 -6.23 2.84
CA VAL A 60 11.07 -5.05 2.30
C VAL A 60 11.46 -4.12 3.45
N ILE A 61 10.53 -3.78 4.34
CA ILE A 61 10.79 -2.91 5.50
C ILE A 61 11.81 -3.53 6.46
N LYS A 62 11.74 -4.84 6.71
CA LYS A 62 12.71 -5.54 7.57
C LYS A 62 14.12 -5.51 6.98
N HIS A 63 14.26 -5.65 5.66
CA HIS A 63 15.56 -5.64 4.97
C HIS A 63 16.12 -4.24 4.74
N ASP A 64 15.27 -3.28 4.41
CA ASP A 64 15.61 -1.88 4.25
C ASP A 64 14.56 -0.97 4.94
N PRO A 65 14.77 -0.64 6.23
CA PRO A 65 13.86 0.22 6.99
C PRO A 65 13.76 1.66 6.46
N ASN A 66 14.64 2.07 5.56
CA ASN A 66 14.61 3.40 4.95
C ASN A 66 13.97 3.37 3.56
N CYS A 67 13.57 2.20 3.05
CA CYS A 67 12.91 2.07 1.77
C CYS A 67 11.46 2.56 1.85
N ALA A 68 11.19 3.74 1.30
CA ALA A 68 9.85 4.32 1.23
C ALA A 68 8.82 3.38 0.56
N MET A 69 9.25 2.63 -0.45
CA MET A 69 8.38 1.73 -1.21
C MET A 69 7.95 0.48 -0.44
N GLY A 70 8.71 0.06 0.58
CA GLY A 70 8.27 -1.01 1.50
C GLY A 70 7.02 -0.60 2.28
N TYR A 71 7.06 0.60 2.88
CA TYR A 71 5.91 1.18 3.59
C TYR A 71 4.74 1.47 2.66
N TRP A 72 5.00 1.98 1.45
CA TRP A 72 3.97 2.16 0.43
C TRP A 72 3.26 0.84 0.11
N GLY A 73 4.01 -0.22 -0.16
CA GLY A 73 3.45 -1.52 -0.52
C GLY A 73 2.63 -2.12 0.62
N ALA A 74 3.15 -2.05 1.84
CA ALA A 74 2.46 -2.58 3.02
C ALA A 74 1.14 -1.82 3.30
N ALA A 75 1.11 -0.50 3.14
CA ALA A 75 -0.11 0.30 3.22
C ALA A 75 -1.09 -0.05 2.08
N PHE A 76 -0.60 -0.17 0.86
CA PHE A 76 -1.42 -0.46 -0.32
C PHE A 76 -2.10 -1.82 -0.21
N ALA A 77 -1.36 -2.87 0.19
CA ALA A 77 -1.87 -4.23 0.28
C ALA A 77 -2.73 -4.49 1.54
N SER A 78 -2.53 -3.74 2.63
CA SER A 78 -3.35 -3.86 3.85
C SER A 78 -4.70 -3.13 3.77
N GLY A 79 -4.91 -2.32 2.72
CA GLY A 79 -6.14 -1.57 2.50
C GLY A 79 -7.27 -2.39 1.86
N PRO A 80 -8.36 -1.71 1.47
CA PRO A 80 -9.48 -2.37 0.82
C PRO A 80 -9.05 -2.74 -0.60
N ASN A 81 -9.60 -3.83 -1.11
CA ASN A 81 -9.31 -4.32 -2.44
C ASN A 81 -10.58 -4.88 -3.09
N TYR A 82 -10.44 -5.35 -4.33
CA TYR A 82 -11.58 -5.86 -5.09
C TYR A 82 -12.30 -7.02 -4.38
N ASN A 83 -11.55 -7.89 -3.69
CA ASN A 83 -12.09 -9.04 -2.98
C ASN A 83 -12.61 -8.70 -1.58
N LYS A 84 -12.20 -7.56 -1.00
CA LYS A 84 -12.56 -7.15 0.35
C LYS A 84 -12.63 -5.62 0.46
N ALA A 85 -13.82 -5.07 0.23
CA ALA A 85 -14.15 -3.66 0.47
C ALA A 85 -14.21 -3.37 1.98
N TRP A 86 -14.19 -2.10 2.42
CA TRP A 86 -14.16 -1.76 3.85
C TRP A 86 -15.35 -2.30 4.63
N MET A 87 -16.54 -2.31 4.02
CA MET A 87 -17.74 -2.90 4.59
C MET A 87 -17.63 -4.40 4.91
N ALA A 88 -16.67 -5.11 4.32
CA ALA A 88 -16.42 -6.54 4.57
C ALA A 88 -15.40 -6.79 5.69
N PHE A 89 -14.85 -5.75 6.32
CA PHE A 89 -14.01 -5.87 7.50
C PHE A 89 -14.89 -5.86 8.76
N ASP A 90 -14.59 -6.72 9.72
CA ASP A 90 -15.12 -6.56 11.07
C ASP A 90 -14.53 -5.31 11.74
N GLU A 91 -15.11 -4.89 12.87
CA GLU A 91 -14.74 -3.63 13.51
C GLU A 91 -13.26 -3.58 13.94
N ASN A 92 -12.73 -4.69 14.44
CA ASN A 92 -11.35 -4.76 14.92
C ASN A 92 -10.37 -4.76 13.75
N ASP A 93 -10.63 -5.60 12.74
CA ASP A 93 -9.82 -5.69 11.54
C ASP A 93 -9.81 -4.36 10.76
N LEU A 94 -10.97 -3.70 10.66
CA LEU A 94 -11.08 -2.39 10.03
C LEU A 94 -10.22 -1.35 10.75
N LYS A 95 -10.31 -1.28 12.08
CA LYS A 95 -9.55 -0.34 12.90
C LYS A 95 -8.04 -0.56 12.75
N LEU A 96 -7.59 -1.80 12.85
CA LEU A 96 -6.17 -2.15 12.71
C LEU A 96 -5.65 -1.86 11.31
N SER A 97 -6.43 -2.23 10.28
CA SER A 97 -6.07 -2.00 8.88
C SER A 97 -6.01 -0.52 8.55
N LEU A 98 -6.97 0.29 9.00
CA LEU A 98 -6.95 1.75 8.79
C LEU A 98 -5.75 2.41 9.47
N GLN A 99 -5.49 2.07 10.74
CA GLN A 99 -4.35 2.60 11.47
C GLN A 99 -3.04 2.25 10.75
N LYS A 100 -2.85 0.98 10.38
CA LYS A 100 -1.67 0.51 9.65
C LYS A 100 -1.49 1.23 8.31
N CYS A 101 -2.56 1.32 7.50
CA CYS A 101 -2.52 1.99 6.20
C CYS A 101 -2.15 3.48 6.35
N TYR A 102 -2.76 4.15 7.33
CA TYR A 102 -2.47 5.55 7.62
C TYR A 102 -1.01 5.74 8.03
N ASP A 103 -0.54 5.02 9.04
CA ASP A 103 0.82 5.17 9.59
C ASP A 103 1.89 4.87 8.53
N TYR A 104 1.72 3.76 7.80
CA TYR A 104 2.67 3.39 6.75
C TYR A 104 2.62 4.36 5.56
N SER A 105 1.45 4.91 5.21
CA SER A 105 1.39 5.94 4.17
C SER A 105 2.16 7.21 4.57
N ARG A 106 2.06 7.63 5.83
CA ARG A 106 2.80 8.80 6.36
C ARG A 106 4.29 8.50 6.42
N LYS A 107 4.66 7.31 6.88
CA LYS A 107 6.06 6.89 6.94
C LYS A 107 6.71 6.83 5.56
N ALA A 108 5.99 6.30 4.57
CA ALA A 108 6.44 6.30 3.18
C ALA A 108 6.70 7.73 2.68
N LYS A 109 5.81 8.69 2.99
CA LYS A 109 5.95 10.10 2.60
C LYS A 109 7.16 10.77 3.25
N GLU A 110 7.40 10.52 4.53
CA GLU A 110 8.59 11.02 5.23
C GLU A 110 9.89 10.54 4.55
N LEU A 111 9.97 9.25 4.24
CA LEU A 111 11.18 8.64 3.68
C LEU A 111 11.39 9.01 2.20
N ALA A 112 10.30 9.28 1.46
CA ALA A 112 10.35 9.60 0.04
C ALA A 112 11.18 10.85 -0.28
N LEU A 113 11.31 11.79 0.66
CA LEU A 113 12.05 13.03 0.48
C LEU A 113 13.56 12.82 0.29
N SER A 114 14.09 11.68 0.70
CA SER A 114 15.54 11.42 0.67
C SER A 114 16.02 10.84 -0.66
N ASN A 115 15.36 9.78 -1.16
CA ASN A 115 15.89 8.98 -2.27
C ASN A 115 14.83 8.43 -3.23
N ALA A 116 13.54 8.73 -3.02
CA ALA A 116 12.50 8.20 -3.92
C ALA A 116 12.52 8.94 -5.27
N THR A 117 12.36 8.19 -6.35
CA THR A 117 12.17 8.73 -7.70
C THR A 117 10.87 9.52 -7.79
N LEU A 118 10.72 10.39 -8.80
CA LEU A 118 9.48 11.16 -9.02
C LEU A 118 8.24 10.25 -9.15
N THR A 119 8.40 9.06 -9.73
CA THR A 119 7.29 8.12 -9.87
C THR A 119 6.89 7.51 -8.54
N GLU A 120 7.85 7.11 -7.71
CA GLU A 120 7.58 6.59 -6.37
C GLU A 120 6.96 7.68 -5.48
N GLN A 121 7.46 8.91 -5.54
CA GLN A 121 6.88 10.06 -4.84
C GLN A 121 5.40 10.26 -5.22
N ALA A 122 5.06 10.20 -6.52
CA ALA A 122 3.68 10.32 -6.97
C ALA A 122 2.78 9.18 -6.45
N LEU A 123 3.27 7.94 -6.45
CA LEU A 123 2.55 6.78 -5.90
C LEU A 123 2.32 6.91 -4.38
N ILE A 124 3.31 7.42 -3.66
CA ILE A 124 3.25 7.67 -2.22
C ILE A 124 2.29 8.81 -1.89
N GLU A 125 2.29 9.86 -2.69
CA GLU A 125 1.35 10.98 -2.52
C GLU A 125 -0.10 10.52 -2.73
N ALA A 126 -0.35 9.66 -3.72
CA ALA A 126 -1.67 9.07 -3.94
C ALA A 126 -2.20 8.31 -2.71
N LEU A 127 -1.32 7.64 -1.94
CA LEU A 127 -1.73 6.96 -0.71
C LEU A 127 -2.19 7.93 0.39
N GLN A 128 -1.74 9.18 0.39
CA GLN A 128 -2.21 10.16 1.39
C GLN A 128 -3.68 10.50 1.18
N TYR A 129 -4.09 10.56 -0.09
CA TYR A 129 -5.49 10.72 -0.46
C TYR A 129 -6.27 9.43 -0.23
N ARG A 130 -5.68 8.25 -0.51
CA ARG A 130 -6.33 6.97 -0.27
C ARG A 130 -6.57 6.72 1.22
N PHE A 131 -5.64 7.13 2.09
CA PHE A 131 -5.66 6.94 3.54
C PHE A 131 -5.46 8.27 4.30
N PRO A 132 -6.47 9.16 4.32
CA PRO A 132 -6.36 10.48 4.92
C PRO A 132 -6.42 10.49 6.45
N SER A 133 -6.87 9.42 7.09
CA SER A 133 -7.07 9.32 8.55
C SER A 133 -7.00 7.86 9.00
N PRO A 134 -6.69 7.58 10.29
CA PRO A 134 -6.80 6.23 10.85
C PRO A 134 -8.24 5.86 11.27
N ASN A 135 -9.19 6.80 11.23
CA ASN A 135 -10.54 6.61 11.77
C ASN A 135 -11.60 6.35 10.69
N ARG A 136 -12.49 5.38 10.95
CA ARG A 136 -13.58 4.94 10.05
C ARG A 136 -14.47 6.07 9.55
N GLU A 137 -14.74 7.07 10.38
CA GLU A 137 -15.69 8.17 10.07
C GLU A 137 -15.38 8.91 8.77
N THR A 138 -14.13 8.84 8.31
CA THR A 138 -13.68 9.50 7.08
C THR A 138 -13.77 8.62 5.82
N PHE A 139 -14.07 7.33 5.99
CA PHE A 139 -14.13 6.32 4.93
C PHE A 139 -15.52 5.70 4.86
N SER A 140 -16.36 6.19 3.95
CA SER A 140 -17.33 5.32 3.32
C SER A 140 -16.72 4.77 2.04
N ASP A 141 -17.05 3.55 1.64
CA ASP A 141 -16.55 2.93 0.39
C ASP A 141 -16.83 3.79 -0.87
N PHE A 142 -17.73 4.78 -0.76
CA PHE A 142 -18.08 5.76 -1.79
C PHE A 142 -17.62 7.21 -1.48
N SER A 143 -16.85 7.45 -0.42
CA SER A 143 -16.54 8.83 0.02
C SER A 143 -15.59 9.54 -0.94
N HIS A 144 -14.71 8.83 -1.65
CA HIS A 144 -13.80 9.43 -2.63
C HIS A 144 -14.50 9.88 -3.91
N SER A 145 -15.47 9.12 -4.42
CA SER A 145 -16.29 9.58 -5.55
C SER A 145 -17.12 10.81 -5.15
N VAL A 146 -17.67 10.84 -3.94
CA VAL A 146 -18.46 11.97 -3.44
C VAL A 146 -17.61 13.19 -3.08
N ARG A 147 -16.40 13.03 -2.54
CA ARG A 147 -15.49 14.14 -2.20
C ARG A 147 -14.83 14.74 -3.44
N ILE A 148 -14.43 13.93 -4.41
CA ILE A 148 -13.93 14.43 -5.70
C ILE A 148 -15.04 15.23 -6.40
N CYS A 149 -16.28 14.72 -6.45
CA CYS A 149 -17.43 15.48 -6.96
C CYS A 149 -17.68 16.79 -6.20
N ARG A 150 -17.60 16.80 -4.85
CA ARG A 150 -17.76 18.03 -4.05
C ARG A 150 -16.66 19.07 -4.29
N CYS A 151 -15.43 18.66 -4.59
CA CYS A 151 -14.35 19.58 -4.96
C CYS A 151 -14.60 20.21 -6.35
N TYR A 152 -15.16 19.46 -7.30
CA TYR A 152 -15.59 20.00 -8.60
C TYR A 152 -16.81 20.92 -8.49
N GLU A 153 -17.78 20.62 -7.61
CA GLU A 153 -18.97 21.45 -7.40
C GLU A 153 -18.68 22.80 -6.74
N LYS A 154 -17.61 22.92 -5.95
CA LYS A 154 -17.23 24.18 -5.30
C LYS A 154 -16.45 25.15 -6.20
N GLY A 155 -16.09 24.74 -7.42
CA GLY A 155 -15.22 25.51 -8.32
C GLY A 155 -15.79 25.82 -9.70
N LEU A 156 -16.99 25.35 -10.06
CA LEU A 156 -17.56 25.55 -11.40
C LEU A 156 -18.86 26.37 -11.34
N PRO A 157 -19.02 27.43 -12.17
CA PRO A 157 -20.29 28.14 -12.28
C PRO A 157 -21.35 27.18 -12.82
N ARG A 158 -22.49 27.11 -12.13
CA ARG A 158 -23.64 26.31 -12.56
C ARG A 158 -24.20 26.89 -13.85
N VAL A 159 -24.09 26.16 -14.96
CA VAL A 159 -24.81 26.48 -16.19
C VAL A 159 -26.25 26.00 -16.02
N PRO A 160 -27.26 26.88 -16.16
CA PRO A 160 -28.66 26.47 -16.01
C PRO A 160 -29.09 25.53 -17.15
N PRO A 161 -30.00 24.58 -16.89
CA PRO A 161 -30.51 23.69 -17.93
C PRO A 161 -31.32 24.49 -18.97
N LYS A 162 -31.22 24.07 -20.23
CA LYS A 162 -32.02 24.57 -21.36
C LYS A 162 -33.46 24.10 -21.27
#